data_AF-H3RBK7-F1
#
_entry.id   AF-H3RBK7-F1
#
_cell.length_a   1.000
_cell.length_b   1.000
_cell.length_c   1.000
_cell.angle_alpha   90.00
_cell.angle_beta   90.00
_cell.angle_gamma   90.00
#
_symmetry.space_group_name_H-M   'P 1'
#
loop_
_entity.id
_entity.type
_entity.pdbx_description
1 polymer ?
#
loop_
_entity_poly.entity_id
_entity_poly.type
_entity_poly.pdbx_seq_one_letter_code
_entity_poly.pdbx_strand_id
1 'polypeptide(L)' 'MRNNLTRFELIDKSCQASTYLNQARGVLCSMLDAENSDSETSWRYGALLTLICAACDEIEPAMNSTVKEPEGKA' A
#
# COMPACT_ATOMS: atom_id res chain seq x y z
N MET A 1 1.62 -13.41 -16.17
CA MET A 1 2.57 -14.33 -15.48
C MET A 1 2.06 -14.49 -14.05
N ARG A 2 1.96 -15.72 -13.52
CA ARG A 2 1.61 -15.92 -12.10
C ARG A 2 2.85 -15.61 -11.26
N ASN A 3 2.79 -14.56 -10.43
CA ASN A 3 3.83 -14.27 -9.45
C ASN A 3 3.67 -15.25 -8.30
N ASN A 4 4.53 -16.28 -8.25
CA ASN A 4 4.59 -17.17 -7.10
C ASN A 4 5.39 -16.47 -6.00
N LEU A 5 4.71 -15.78 -5.10
CA LEU A 5 5.33 -15.16 -3.94
C LEU A 5 5.44 -16.19 -2.81
N THR A 6 6.60 -16.24 -2.16
CA THR A 6 6.78 -16.97 -0.92
C THR A 6 5.96 -16.34 0.21
N ARG A 7 5.72 -17.10 1.29
CA ARG A 7 5.06 -16.57 2.50
C ARG A 7 5.78 -15.35 3.07
N PHE A 8 7.11 -15.34 3.04
CA PHE A 8 7.90 -14.20 3.51
C PHE A 8 7.69 -12.96 2.63
N GLU A 9 7.69 -13.11 1.31
CA GLU A 9 7.42 -12.00 0.38
C GLU A 9 5.99 -11.48 0.53
N LEU A 10 4.99 -12.34 0.75
CA LEU A 10 3.61 -11.91 1.01
C LEU A 10 3.50 -11.06 2.29
N ILE A 11 4.22 -11.45 3.35
CA ILE A 11 4.26 -10.68 4.60
C ILE A 11 4.95 -9.34 4.38
N ASP A 12 6.11 -9.33 3.71
CA ASP A 12 6.86 -8.11 3.42
C ASP A 12 6.03 -7.11 2.60
N LYS A 13 5.39 -7.58 1.53
CA LYS A 13 4.47 -6.78 0.71
C LYS A 13 3.29 -6.22 1.52
N SER A 14 2.72 -7.01 2.43
CA SER A 14 1.64 -6.56 3.31
C SER A 14 2.09 -5.47 4.29
N CYS A 15 3.32 -5.58 4.81
CA CYS A 15 3.93 -4.58 5.67
C CYS A 15 4.23 -3.28 4.91
N GLN A 16 4.72 -3.37 3.67
CA GLN A 16 4.97 -2.23 2.79
C GLN A 16 3.66 -1.50 2.45
N ALA A 17 2.62 -2.23 2.02
CA ALA A 17 1.28 -1.67 1.78
C ALA A 17 0.72 -0.96 3.02
N SER A 18 0.83 -1.58 4.21
CA SER A 18 0.40 -0.97 5.47
C SER A 18 1.17 0.32 5.81
N THR A 19 2.45 0.40 5.44
CA THR A 19 3.26 1.61 5.65
C THR A 19 2.74 2.76 4.80
N TYR A 20 2.49 2.52 3.51
CA TYR A 20 1.91 3.52 2.62
C TYR A 20 0.51 3.97 3.07
N LEU A 21 -0.33 3.05 3.55
CA LEU A 21 -1.66 3.40 4.10
C LEU A 21 -1.57 4.25 5.37
N ASN A 22 -0.60 3.97 6.26
CA ASN A 22 -0.37 4.80 7.44
C ASN A 22 0.12 6.21 7.06
N GLN A 23 0.96 6.33 6.04
CA GLN A 23 1.36 7.64 5.50
C GLN A 23 0.17 8.37 4.88
N ALA A 24 -0.68 7.67 4.11
CA ALA A 24 -1.89 8.23 3.51
C ALA A 24 -2.84 8.76 4.59
N ARG A 25 -3.01 8.02 5.69
CA ARG A 25 -3.77 8.47 6.86
C ARG A 25 -3.19 9.76 7.45
N GLY A 26 -1.87 9.87 7.57
CA GLY A 26 -1.22 11.10 8.05
C GLY A 26 -1.51 12.31 7.15
N VAL A 27 -1.42 12.13 5.83
CA VAL A 27 -1.78 13.18 4.86
C VAL A 27 -3.26 13.56 4.99
N LEU A 28 -4.16 12.58 5.09
CA LEU A 28 -5.59 12.83 5.28
C LEU A 28 -5.88 13.62 6.57
N CYS A 29 -5.25 13.25 7.69
CA CYS A 29 -5.37 14.02 8.93
C CYS A 29 -4.90 15.46 8.74
N SER A 30 -3.76 15.67 8.08
CA SER A 30 -3.26 17.02 7.79
C SER A 30 -4.19 17.85 6.90
N MET A 31 -5.02 17.21 6.06
CA MET A 31 -6.03 17.88 5.24
C MET A 31 -7.25 18.28 6.07
N LEU A 32 -7.66 17.42 7.01
CA LEU A 32 -8.79 17.70 7.92
C LEU A 32 -8.44 18.81 8.92
N ASP A 33 -7.18 18.90 9.32
CA ASP A 33 -6.67 19.94 10.23
C ASP A 33 -6.36 21.27 9.53
N ALA A 34 -6.35 21.30 8.19
CA ALA A 34 -6.02 22.50 7.43
C ALA A 34 -7.23 23.45 7.29
N GLU A 35 -7.13 24.64 7.88
CA GLU A 35 -8.07 25.75 7.63
C GLU A 35 -7.79 26.39 6.25
N ASN A 36 -8.47 25.88 5.21
CA ASN A 36 -8.72 26.51 3.90
C ASN A 36 -7.57 27.37 3.29
N SER A 37 -6.39 26.79 3.06
CA SER A 37 -5.38 27.39 2.17
C SER A 37 -5.26 26.61 0.86
N ASP A 38 -5.84 27.15 -0.22
CA ASP A 38 -5.99 26.48 -1.53
C ASP A 38 -4.67 25.98 -2.15
N SER A 39 -3.53 26.63 -1.86
CA SER A 39 -2.24 26.24 -2.44
C SER A 39 -1.63 25.00 -1.79
N GLU A 40 -1.89 24.74 -0.51
CA GLU A 40 -1.35 23.55 0.17
C GLU A 40 -2.26 22.33 0.02
N THR A 41 -3.55 22.51 -0.24
CA THR A 41 -4.49 21.38 -0.42
C THR A 41 -4.17 20.56 -1.68
N SER A 42 -3.66 21.21 -2.74
CA SER A 42 -3.38 20.57 -4.02
C SER A 42 -2.31 19.45 -3.93
N TRP A 43 -1.19 19.70 -3.25
CA TRP A 43 -0.15 18.68 -3.11
C TRP A 43 -0.59 17.52 -2.21
N ARG A 44 -1.45 17.78 -1.22
CA ARG A 44 -1.98 16.76 -0.31
C ARG A 44 -2.85 15.74 -1.04
N TYR A 45 -3.71 16.18 -1.98
CA TYR A 45 -4.47 15.26 -2.84
C TYR A 45 -3.53 14.40 -3.71
N GLY A 46 -2.51 15.01 -4.31
CA GLY A 46 -1.51 14.28 -5.11
C GLY A 46 -0.74 13.25 -4.29
N ALA A 47 -0.32 13.62 -3.07
CA ALA A 47 0.35 12.73 -2.14
C ALA A 47 -0.57 11.58 -1.70
N LEU A 48 -1.84 11.86 -1.39
CA LEU A 48 -2.81 10.84 -1.00
C LEU A 48 -3.03 9.82 -2.12
N LEU A 49 -3.24 10.27 -3.35
CA LEU A 49 -3.40 9.40 -4.51
C LEU A 49 -2.15 8.53 -4.73
N THR A 50 -0.96 9.14 -4.68
CA THR A 50 0.32 8.43 -4.88
C THR A 50 0.51 7.32 -3.84
N LEU A 51 0.24 7.61 -2.57
CA LEU A 51 0.39 6.64 -1.48
C LEU A 51 -0.61 5.49 -1.59
N ILE A 52 -1.86 5.77 -1.98
CA ILE A 52 -2.87 4.73 -2.19
C ILE A 52 -2.47 3.85 -3.39
N CYS A 53 -2.02 4.44 -4.50
CA CYS A 53 -1.52 3.68 -5.64
C CYS A 53 -0.33 2.80 -5.27
N ALA A 54 0.65 3.33 -4.53
CA ALA A 54 1.79 2.54 -4.05
C ALA A 54 1.34 1.37 -3.16
N ALA A 55 0.36 1.59 -2.26
CA ALA A 55 -0.20 0.49 -1.45
C ALA A 55 -0.88 -0.59 -2.32
N CYS A 56 -1.59 -0.18 -3.38
CA CYS A 56 -2.19 -1.09 -4.35
C CYS A 56 -1.13 -1.88 -5.11
N ASP A 57 -0.07 -1.23 -5.60
CA ASP A 57 1.02 -1.87 -6.34
C ASP A 57 1.75 -2.93 -5.51
N GLU A 58 1.86 -2.73 -4.19
CA GLU A 58 2.45 -3.73 -3.30
C GLU A 58 1.53 -4.94 -3.07
N ILE A 59 0.22 -4.74 -2.97
CA ILE A 59 -0.72 -5.81 -2.59
C ILE A 59 -1.33 -6.54 -3.79
N GLU A 60 -1.41 -5.91 -4.96
CA GLU A 60 -1.97 -6.50 -6.17
C GLU A 60 -1.23 -7.80 -6.59
N PRO A 61 0.11 -7.88 -6.54
CA PRO A 61 0.83 -9.14 -6.76
C PRO A 61 0.48 -10.23 -5.74
N ALA A 62 0.21 -9.84 -4.49
CA ALA A 62 -0.19 -10.75 -3.42
C ALA A 62 -1.62 -11.28 -3.60
N MET A 63 -2.55 -10.40 -4.00
CA MET A 63 -3.95 -10.78 -4.32
C MET A 63 -4.03 -11.74 -5.51
N ASN A 64 -3.13 -11.59 -6.48
CA ASN A 64 -3.06 -12.41 -7.68
C ASN A 64 -2.13 -13.63 -7.56
N SER A 65 -1.49 -13.81 -6.39
CA SER A 65 -0.66 -14.97 -6.09
C SER A 65 -1.53 -16.15 -5.68
N THR A 66 -1.47 -17.25 -6.43
CA THR A 66 -1.96 -18.54 -5.91
C THR A 66 -0.99 -18.99 -4.83
N VAL A 67 -1.42 -18.96 -3.56
CA VAL A 67 -0.67 -19.55 -2.44
C VAL A 67 -0.49 -21.04 -2.72
N LYS A 68 0.62 -21.42 -3.35
CA LYS A 68 1.07 -22.81 -3.30
C LYS A 68 1.69 -22.98 -1.94
N GLU A 69 1.06 -23.77 -1.08
CA GLU A 69 1.78 -24.28 0.09
C GLU A 69 3.07 -24.94 -0.41
N PRO A 70 4.21 -24.73 0.27
CA PRO A 70 5.40 -25.50 -0.06
C PRO A 70 5.02 -26.97 0.02
N GLU A 71 5.24 -27.72 -1.06
CA GLU A 71 5.07 -29.18 -1.05
C GLU A 71 6.03 -29.73 0.00
N GLY A 72 5.52 -29.88 1.22
CA GLY A 72 6.23 -30.49 2.33
C GLY A 72 6.49 -31.93 1.96
N LYS A 73 7.74 -32.24 1.62
CA LYS A 73 8.26 -33.59 1.79
C LYS A 73 8.73 -33.73 3.24
N ALA A 74 7.88 -34.32 4.07
CA ALA A 74 8.27 -35.14 5.23
C ALA A 74 7.07 -36.02 5.63
#